data_AF-A0A5B9WFV9-F1
#
_entry.id   AF-A0A5B9WFV9-F1
#
_cell.length_a   1.000
_cell.length_b   1.000
_cell.length_c   1.000
_cell.angle_alpha   90.00
_cell.angle_beta   90.00
_cell.angle_gamma   90.00
#
_symmetry.space_group_name_H-M   'P 1'
#
loop_
_entity.id
_entity.type
_entity.pdbx_description
1 polymer ?
#
loop_
_entity_poly.entity_id
_entity_poly.type
_entity_poly.pdbx_seq_one_letter_code
_entity_poly.pdbx_strand_id
1 'polypeptide(L)'
;MPITLGRACVAACLALRLACPGAVSADDGPPREAEMAGYLLVPHGKVDAAYNAGFSMYVAAWPLLRHYPGQEFQSGLFGTWMFPQFPGKPPEDHYSDVEGGLGWWRDTRFATETPKFIMGGVALNFVEWANGPGAGKGRDWKNPAGHYAVAQLSPWVLWPPDGLNLEQGTSGELFGYGYLPLPLTTPRPAAAGRGVPTGDHCWTLFLNAGNFKGPVAFFLPEFWSRPAAEDPKRAGLFLDTRPSEPNKAVQMETQHIPAYVARDGRGGTYARIAPTQFPGGGDGDAPLVHRITAYSKAALWDGARAWFNGGPAASGAIDPAAAAVHAFDGKGGATWQIGTRGDARDEKAQVAWGSFATPVALDPTTYGYHWSKDWVTRADAGGGRLVTLPEYYRREEDEKGGKRWVAVRPGDVPAETGLAVVEFPRRLADERSPYVTPDEADSPWKRPGPAAGPFEAKLGDGSVVTYSWYRFADQPALRHSGLTDAEREEMQRRVELIHRHWRKDREYLPPPTAGTLAEIDPALIVTPPRGKEVGYVPIATRQAPR
;
A
#
# COMPACT_ATOMS: atom_id res chain seq x y z
N MET A 1 25.06 -87.07 -25.89
CA MET A 1 25.43 -85.88 -26.70
C MET A 1 24.16 -85.07 -26.92
N PRO A 2 24.13 -83.72 -26.81
CA PRO A 2 25.11 -82.75 -26.32
C PRO A 2 24.65 -82.01 -25.03
N ILE A 3 25.59 -81.72 -24.12
CA ILE A 3 26.11 -80.39 -23.69
C ILE A 3 25.45 -79.80 -22.42
N THR A 4 26.26 -79.87 -21.37
CA THR A 4 26.24 -79.27 -20.03
C THR A 4 26.63 -77.80 -19.99
N LEU A 5 25.98 -77.02 -19.11
CA LEU A 5 26.50 -75.86 -18.34
C LEU A 5 25.40 -75.54 -17.31
N GLY A 6 25.52 -75.71 -16.00
CA GLY A 6 26.59 -75.33 -15.09
C GLY A 6 26.12 -74.09 -14.30
N ARG A 7 25.58 -74.26 -13.08
CA ARG A 7 25.37 -73.17 -12.12
C ARG A 7 25.45 -73.66 -10.67
N ALA A 8 26.41 -73.09 -9.96
CA ALA A 8 26.77 -73.37 -8.58
C ALA A 8 25.77 -72.75 -7.59
N CYS A 9 25.47 -73.49 -6.51
CA CYS A 9 24.80 -72.98 -5.32
C CYS A 9 25.80 -72.17 -4.48
N VAL A 10 25.44 -70.94 -4.14
CA VAL A 10 26.03 -70.17 -3.03
C VAL A 10 24.90 -69.76 -2.10
N ALA A 11 24.92 -70.31 -0.88
CA ALA A 11 24.08 -69.89 0.22
C ALA A 11 24.61 -68.56 0.77
N ALA A 12 23.77 -67.53 0.82
CA ALA A 12 24.07 -66.27 1.49
C ALA A 12 23.11 -66.09 2.67
N CYS A 13 23.68 -66.11 3.87
CA CYS A 13 22.98 -65.85 5.13
C CYS A 13 22.49 -64.40 5.19
N LEU A 14 21.22 -64.24 5.53
CA LEU A 14 20.53 -62.99 5.76
C LEU A 14 21.01 -62.40 7.11
N ALA A 15 21.77 -61.32 7.10
CA ALA A 15 22.06 -60.53 8.30
C ALA A 15 21.12 -59.31 8.32
N LEU A 16 20.03 -59.39 9.10
CA LEU A 16 19.23 -58.22 9.45
C LEU A 16 20.10 -57.25 10.26
N ARG A 17 20.52 -56.14 9.63
CA ARG A 17 21.00 -54.97 10.37
C ARG A 17 19.79 -54.16 10.81
N LEU A 18 19.45 -54.26 12.10
CA LEU A 18 18.63 -53.27 12.79
C LEU A 18 19.39 -51.93 12.73
N ALA A 19 18.99 -51.05 11.81
CA ALA A 19 19.42 -49.67 11.82
C ALA A 19 18.75 -48.98 13.02
N CYS A 20 19.52 -48.68 14.06
CA CYS A 20 19.10 -47.70 15.05
C CYS A 20 18.90 -46.37 14.30
N PRO A 21 17.78 -45.65 14.47
CA PRO A 21 17.67 -44.29 13.97
C PRO A 21 18.77 -43.48 14.65
N GLY A 22 19.71 -42.96 13.86
CA GLY A 22 20.74 -42.05 14.38
C GLY A 22 20.05 -40.86 15.03
N ALA A 23 20.44 -40.53 16.25
CA ALA A 23 20.06 -39.28 16.88
C ALA A 23 20.51 -38.15 15.94
N VAL A 24 19.54 -37.46 15.34
CA VAL A 24 19.80 -36.21 14.62
C VAL A 24 20.25 -35.23 15.70
N SER A 25 21.54 -34.89 15.72
CA SER A 25 22.06 -33.85 16.61
C SER A 25 21.24 -32.57 16.42
N ALA A 26 21.04 -31.81 17.50
CA ALA A 26 20.55 -30.45 17.38
C ALA A 26 21.42 -29.71 16.35
N ASP A 27 20.83 -28.76 15.63
CA ASP A 27 21.63 -27.85 14.83
C ASP A 27 22.44 -27.02 15.85
N ASP A 28 23.73 -27.32 16.02
CA ASP A 28 24.62 -26.65 16.99
C ASP A 28 24.87 -25.16 16.62
N GLY A 29 24.24 -24.67 15.54
CA GLY A 29 24.29 -23.30 15.08
C GLY A 29 23.26 -22.39 15.75
N PRO A 30 23.52 -21.07 15.80
CA PRO A 30 22.54 -20.10 16.28
C PRO A 30 21.26 -20.11 15.41
N PRO A 31 20.12 -19.61 15.93
CA PRO A 31 18.91 -19.40 15.13
C PRO A 31 19.20 -18.72 13.80
N ARG A 32 18.63 -19.25 12.71
CA ARG A 32 18.83 -18.72 11.36
C ARG A 32 17.79 -17.65 11.07
N GLU A 33 18.20 -16.55 10.46
CA GLU A 33 17.29 -15.49 9.99
C GLU A 33 16.28 -16.04 8.97
N ALA A 34 15.05 -15.60 9.12
CA ALA A 34 13.90 -15.97 8.33
C ALA A 34 12.99 -14.76 8.13
N GLU A 35 11.92 -14.93 7.35
CA GLU A 35 10.89 -13.93 7.18
C GLU A 35 9.51 -14.56 7.21
N MET A 36 8.52 -13.76 7.64
CA MET A 36 7.11 -14.04 7.41
C MET A 36 6.59 -13.13 6.29
N ALA A 37 5.96 -13.71 5.28
CA ALA A 37 5.46 -13.00 4.11
C ALA A 37 4.24 -13.70 3.50
N GLY A 38 3.42 -12.97 2.75
CA GLY A 38 2.23 -13.45 2.06
C GLY A 38 1.08 -12.44 2.12
N TYR A 39 -0.14 -12.92 1.97
CA TYR A 39 -1.34 -12.08 1.91
C TYR A 39 -2.35 -12.45 2.98
N LEU A 40 -3.03 -11.44 3.55
CA LEU A 40 -4.33 -11.62 4.17
C LEU A 40 -5.40 -11.20 3.17
N LEU A 41 -6.42 -12.03 2.99
CA LEU A 41 -7.42 -11.92 1.93
C LEU A 41 -8.77 -11.54 2.54
N VAL A 42 -9.41 -10.52 1.97
CA VAL A 42 -10.74 -10.03 2.39
C VAL A 42 -11.73 -10.20 1.23
N PRO A 43 -12.33 -11.40 1.06
CA PRO A 43 -13.42 -11.61 0.12
C PRO A 43 -14.61 -10.69 0.43
N HIS A 44 -15.26 -10.21 -0.62
CA HIS A 44 -16.48 -9.42 -0.52
C HIS A 44 -17.38 -9.66 -1.75
N GLY A 45 -18.64 -9.29 -1.62
CA GLY A 45 -19.63 -9.36 -2.67
C GLY A 45 -19.23 -8.53 -3.88
N LYS A 46 -19.73 -8.93 -5.05
CA LYS A 46 -19.56 -8.17 -6.30
C LYS A 46 -20.65 -7.12 -6.44
N VAL A 47 -20.31 -6.04 -7.12
CA VAL A 47 -21.23 -4.99 -7.58
C VAL A 47 -21.27 -4.96 -9.10
N ASP A 48 -22.26 -4.24 -9.65
CA ASP A 48 -22.44 -4.11 -11.08
C ASP A 48 -21.19 -3.51 -11.77
N ALA A 49 -20.87 -4.02 -12.96
CA ALA A 49 -19.72 -3.58 -13.74
C ALA A 49 -19.80 -2.10 -14.18
N ALA A 50 -20.98 -1.46 -14.10
CA ALA A 50 -21.20 -0.05 -14.42
C ALA A 50 -20.65 0.92 -13.35
N TYR A 51 -20.34 0.46 -12.13
CA TYR A 51 -19.69 1.27 -11.09
C TYR A 51 -18.17 1.35 -11.32
N ASN A 52 -17.77 1.80 -12.51
CA ASN A 52 -16.41 1.71 -13.06
C ASN A 52 -15.63 3.04 -13.09
N ALA A 53 -15.97 3.97 -12.21
CA ALA A 53 -15.37 5.31 -12.12
C ALA A 53 -14.71 5.54 -10.75
N GLY A 54 -13.98 4.54 -10.27
CA GLY A 54 -13.17 4.64 -9.07
C GLY A 54 -13.72 3.86 -7.88
N PHE A 55 -13.11 4.12 -6.73
CA PHE A 55 -13.46 3.47 -5.47
C PHE A 55 -13.12 4.34 -4.26
N SER A 56 -13.62 3.94 -3.10
CA SER A 56 -13.08 4.34 -1.81
C SER A 56 -13.23 3.24 -0.77
N MET A 57 -12.46 3.32 0.30
CA MET A 57 -12.63 2.49 1.49
C MET A 57 -12.04 3.18 2.72
N TYR A 58 -12.39 2.65 3.89
CA TYR A 58 -11.77 3.00 5.15
C TYR A 58 -10.96 1.81 5.64
N VAL A 59 -9.71 2.06 6.01
CA VAL A 59 -8.79 1.02 6.48
C VAL A 59 -8.24 1.44 7.83
N ALA A 60 -8.19 0.53 8.79
CA ALA A 60 -7.54 0.82 10.07
C ALA A 60 -6.05 1.11 9.86
N ALA A 61 -5.54 2.13 10.54
CA ALA A 61 -4.13 2.44 10.63
C ALA A 61 -3.62 2.03 12.01
N TRP A 62 -2.55 1.22 12.07
CA TRP A 62 -1.97 0.77 13.33
C TRP A 62 -0.50 0.38 13.13
N PRO A 63 0.30 0.31 14.22
CA PRO A 63 1.63 -0.28 14.15
C PRO A 63 1.55 -1.80 13.99
N LEU A 64 1.89 -2.33 12.82
CA LEU A 64 1.87 -3.79 12.60
C LEU A 64 2.90 -4.52 13.46
N LEU A 65 4.06 -3.90 13.70
CA LEU A 65 5.09 -4.41 14.59
C LEU A 65 5.24 -3.48 15.79
N ARG A 66 5.43 -4.06 16.98
CA ARG A 66 5.59 -3.28 18.23
C ARG A 66 6.70 -2.23 18.15
N HIS A 67 7.76 -2.55 17.43
CA HIS A 67 8.88 -1.66 17.14
C HIS A 67 9.21 -1.73 15.66
N TYR A 68 9.57 -0.60 15.07
CA TYR A 68 10.01 -0.58 13.68
C TYR A 68 11.36 -1.29 13.55
N PRO A 69 11.46 -2.38 12.76
CA PRO A 69 12.66 -3.20 12.75
C PRO A 69 13.74 -2.69 11.80
N GLY A 70 13.45 -1.67 10.98
CA GLY A 70 14.37 -1.17 9.97
C GLY A 70 13.87 -1.41 8.55
N GLN A 71 14.70 -1.01 7.58
CA GLN A 71 14.30 -0.85 6.18
C GLN A 71 13.96 -2.14 5.44
N GLU A 72 14.31 -3.32 5.95
CA GLU A 72 13.92 -4.58 5.28
C GLU A 72 12.44 -4.89 5.47
N PHE A 73 11.80 -4.36 6.54
CA PHE A 73 10.38 -4.52 6.78
C PHE A 73 9.55 -3.84 5.70
N GLN A 74 8.68 -4.63 5.09
CA GLN A 74 7.77 -4.16 4.06
C GLN A 74 6.43 -4.88 4.21
N SER A 75 5.39 -4.08 4.43
CA SER A 75 4.01 -4.53 4.42
C SER A 75 3.12 -3.35 4.05
N GLY A 76 2.14 -3.59 3.18
CA GLY A 76 0.92 -2.80 3.21
C GLY A 76 0.11 -3.15 4.45
N LEU A 77 -0.77 -2.24 4.87
CA LEU A 77 -2.00 -2.60 5.55
C LEU A 77 -3.04 -3.04 4.51
N PHE A 78 -4.31 -3.22 4.90
CA PHE A 78 -5.33 -3.57 3.91
C PHE A 78 -5.42 -2.52 2.80
N GLY A 79 -5.38 -2.98 1.56
CA GLY A 79 -5.29 -2.17 0.36
C GLY A 79 -6.00 -2.85 -0.80
N THR A 80 -5.94 -2.23 -1.97
CA THR A 80 -6.54 -2.73 -3.20
C THR A 80 -5.74 -2.26 -4.42
N TRP A 81 -5.94 -2.94 -5.54
CA TRP A 81 -5.33 -2.61 -6.83
C TRP A 81 -6.42 -2.17 -7.81
N MET A 82 -6.36 -0.93 -8.26
CA MET A 82 -7.30 -0.36 -9.23
C MET A 82 -6.77 -0.55 -10.64
N PHE A 83 -7.21 -1.62 -11.30
CA PHE A 83 -6.88 -1.92 -12.69
C PHE A 83 -7.85 -1.26 -13.69
N PRO A 84 -7.41 -1.04 -14.95
CA PRO A 84 -8.32 -0.78 -16.07
C PRO A 84 -9.36 -1.90 -16.24
N GLN A 85 -10.60 -1.53 -16.52
CA GLN A 85 -11.67 -2.44 -16.90
C GLN A 85 -11.61 -2.79 -18.39
N PHE A 86 -11.75 -4.07 -18.70
CA PHE A 86 -11.81 -4.59 -20.06
C PHE A 86 -13.16 -5.31 -20.29
N PRO A 87 -13.74 -5.25 -21.51
CA PRO A 87 -14.97 -5.98 -21.83
C PRO A 87 -14.79 -7.51 -21.87
N GLY A 88 -13.55 -7.99 -21.84
CA GLY A 88 -13.19 -9.41 -21.82
C GLY A 88 -11.91 -9.63 -21.03
N LYS A 89 -11.13 -10.67 -21.38
CA LYS A 89 -9.83 -10.92 -20.74
C LYS A 89 -8.91 -9.69 -20.92
N PRO A 90 -8.25 -9.21 -19.85
CA PRO A 90 -7.20 -8.21 -19.98
C PRO A 90 -6.11 -8.65 -20.98
N PRO A 91 -5.44 -7.71 -21.67
CA PRO A 91 -4.30 -8.03 -22.51
C PRO A 91 -3.21 -8.77 -21.71
N GLU A 92 -2.48 -9.66 -22.38
CA GLU A 92 -1.31 -10.31 -21.78
C GLU A 92 -0.18 -9.28 -21.57
N ASP A 93 0.64 -9.50 -20.54
CA ASP A 93 1.76 -8.61 -20.17
C ASP A 93 1.37 -7.12 -20.03
N HIS A 94 0.21 -6.89 -19.40
CA HIS A 94 -0.37 -5.57 -19.18
C HIS A 94 -0.67 -5.33 -17.70
N TYR A 95 0.38 -5.25 -16.88
CA TYR A 95 0.24 -4.85 -15.48
C TYR A 95 0.32 -3.33 -15.38
N SER A 96 -0.76 -2.67 -14.97
CA SER A 96 -0.80 -1.23 -14.67
C SER A 96 -2.02 -0.90 -13.83
N ASP A 97 -1.80 -0.18 -12.73
CA ASP A 97 -2.83 0.08 -11.73
C ASP A 97 -2.49 1.25 -10.81
N VAL A 98 -3.42 1.54 -9.90
CA VAL A 98 -3.17 2.27 -8.66
C VAL A 98 -3.24 1.28 -7.50
N GLU A 99 -2.12 1.07 -6.80
CA GLU A 99 -1.93 0.06 -5.75
C GLU A 99 -1.51 0.62 -4.39
N GLY A 100 -1.42 1.95 -4.26
CA GLY A 100 -1.05 2.60 -3.02
C GLY A 100 -2.03 2.40 -1.86
N GLY A 101 -1.58 2.76 -0.68
CA GLY A 101 -2.33 2.58 0.57
C GLY A 101 -1.46 2.92 1.76
N LEU A 102 -1.90 2.49 2.95
CA LEU A 102 -1.12 2.57 4.18
C LEU A 102 -0.10 1.44 4.25
N GLY A 103 1.11 1.72 4.74
CA GLY A 103 2.13 0.68 4.93
C GLY A 103 3.53 1.20 5.20
N TRP A 104 4.50 0.32 4.93
CA TRP A 104 5.94 0.55 5.01
C TRP A 104 6.62 -0.05 3.78
N TRP A 105 7.53 0.70 3.18
CA TRP A 105 8.29 0.29 2.00
C TRP A 105 9.78 0.36 2.27
N ARG A 106 10.55 -0.53 1.63
CA ARG A 106 12.02 -0.56 1.78
C ARG A 106 12.71 0.73 1.36
N ASP A 107 12.05 1.49 0.48
CA ASP A 107 12.54 2.75 -0.06
C ASP A 107 12.17 3.98 0.81
N THR A 108 11.41 3.79 1.90
CA THR A 108 11.07 4.82 2.88
C THR A 108 12.27 5.08 3.81
N ARG A 109 12.73 6.34 3.88
CA ARG A 109 13.89 6.74 4.71
C ARG A 109 13.51 7.23 6.10
N PHE A 110 12.28 7.70 6.29
CA PHE A 110 11.78 8.21 7.58
C PHE A 110 10.63 7.36 8.13
N ALA A 111 10.76 6.04 8.01
CA ALA A 111 9.79 5.11 8.57
C ALA A 111 9.84 5.09 10.11
N THR A 112 8.66 4.86 10.71
CA THR A 112 8.41 4.70 12.14
C THR A 112 7.48 3.50 12.35
N GLU A 113 7.08 3.24 13.59
CA GLU A 113 6.00 2.29 13.91
C GLU A 113 4.65 2.71 13.30
N THR A 114 4.45 4.00 12.98
CA THR A 114 3.20 4.48 12.39
C THR A 114 3.26 4.30 10.86
N PRO A 115 2.24 3.72 10.20
CA PRO A 115 2.25 3.56 8.75
C PRO A 115 2.21 4.92 8.03
N LYS A 116 2.76 4.95 6.81
CA LYS A 116 2.62 6.08 5.89
C LYS A 116 1.64 5.72 4.78
N PHE A 117 1.04 6.74 4.17
CA PHE A 117 0.23 6.56 2.96
C PHE A 117 1.03 6.94 1.71
N ILE A 118 0.98 6.12 0.66
CA ILE A 118 1.51 6.45 -0.68
C ILE A 118 0.43 6.31 -1.75
N MET A 119 0.60 7.00 -2.88
CA MET A 119 -0.36 6.91 -3.98
C MET A 119 -0.24 5.63 -4.82
N GLY A 120 0.99 5.15 -5.05
CA GLY A 120 1.28 3.88 -5.72
C GLY A 120 0.70 3.72 -7.12
N GLY A 121 0.95 4.66 -8.04
CA GLY A 121 0.60 4.46 -9.45
C GLY A 121 1.69 3.68 -10.17
N VAL A 122 1.34 2.57 -10.83
CA VAL A 122 2.27 1.72 -11.57
C VAL A 122 2.00 1.84 -13.06
N ALA A 123 2.94 2.43 -13.79
CA ALA A 123 2.92 2.37 -15.23
C ALA A 123 3.25 0.95 -15.70
N LEU A 124 2.98 0.67 -16.97
CA LEU A 124 3.10 -0.65 -17.57
C LEU A 124 4.29 -1.46 -17.06
N ASN A 125 4.03 -2.62 -16.45
CA ASN A 125 5.02 -3.60 -15.99
C ASN A 125 6.18 -2.97 -15.19
N PHE A 126 5.87 -1.99 -14.34
CA PHE A 126 6.83 -1.29 -13.50
C PHE A 126 7.95 -0.56 -14.26
N VAL A 127 7.74 -0.18 -15.53
CA VAL A 127 8.73 0.66 -16.26
C VAL A 127 9.01 1.96 -15.48
N GLU A 128 7.97 2.52 -14.87
CA GLU A 128 8.03 3.57 -13.86
C GLU A 128 6.87 3.44 -12.85
N TRP A 129 7.01 4.07 -11.68
CA TRP A 129 5.94 4.19 -10.68
C TRP A 129 5.98 5.56 -10.01
N ALA A 130 4.85 5.97 -9.43
CA ALA A 130 4.68 7.27 -8.80
C ALA A 130 3.96 7.14 -7.44
N ASN A 131 4.63 7.59 -6.38
CA ASN A 131 4.16 7.43 -5.01
C ASN A 131 3.57 8.72 -4.41
N GLY A 132 3.62 9.83 -5.16
CA GLY A 132 3.08 11.14 -4.81
C GLY A 132 3.78 12.26 -5.59
N PRO A 133 3.43 13.54 -5.36
CA PRO A 133 4.12 14.67 -5.97
C PRO A 133 5.63 14.63 -5.71
N GLY A 134 6.43 14.60 -6.78
CA GLY A 134 7.89 14.55 -6.69
C GLY A 134 8.48 13.20 -6.24
N ALA A 135 7.67 12.15 -6.10
CA ALA A 135 8.10 10.82 -5.63
C ALA A 135 7.87 9.75 -6.70
N GLY A 136 8.97 9.21 -7.26
CA GLY A 136 8.93 8.20 -8.31
C GLY A 136 9.89 7.03 -8.09
N LYS A 137 10.11 6.26 -9.15
CA LYS A 137 11.03 5.11 -9.17
C LYS A 137 12.48 5.54 -9.08
N GLY A 138 13.16 5.14 -8.02
CA GLY A 138 14.55 5.51 -7.77
C GLY A 138 14.68 6.98 -7.35
N ARG A 139 15.87 7.56 -7.56
CA ARG A 139 16.20 8.95 -7.15
C ARG A 139 16.95 9.74 -8.23
N ASP A 140 16.99 9.19 -9.44
CA ASP A 140 17.72 9.82 -10.55
C ASP A 140 16.82 10.84 -11.25
N TRP A 141 17.05 12.12 -10.97
CA TRP A 141 16.34 13.20 -11.64
C TRP A 141 16.79 13.43 -13.09
N LYS A 142 17.90 12.83 -13.54
CA LYS A 142 18.29 12.83 -14.96
C LYS A 142 17.42 11.89 -15.79
N ASN A 143 16.86 10.86 -15.14
CA ASN A 143 15.88 9.94 -15.73
C ASN A 143 14.67 9.79 -14.79
N PRO A 144 13.81 10.82 -14.70
CA PRO A 144 12.77 10.93 -13.68
C PRO A 144 11.60 9.98 -13.95
N ALA A 145 11.77 8.69 -13.63
CA ALA A 145 10.75 7.67 -13.79
C ALA A 145 9.59 7.89 -12.78
N GLY A 146 8.46 8.40 -13.25
CA GLY A 146 7.27 8.69 -12.44
C GLY A 146 7.34 9.90 -11.48
N HIS A 147 8.48 10.57 -11.32
CA HIS A 147 8.65 11.67 -10.35
C HIS A 147 7.75 12.89 -10.65
N TYR A 148 7.42 13.10 -11.93
CA TYR A 148 6.55 14.18 -12.40
C TYR A 148 5.13 13.71 -12.72
N ALA A 149 4.77 12.46 -12.39
CA ALA A 149 3.49 11.86 -12.78
C ALA A 149 2.29 12.35 -11.95
N VAL A 150 2.54 12.90 -10.75
CA VAL A 150 1.49 13.33 -9.83
C VAL A 150 1.52 14.83 -9.65
N ALA A 151 0.39 15.48 -9.88
CA ALA A 151 0.19 16.89 -9.59
C ALA A 151 -0.51 17.06 -8.24
N GLN A 152 0.06 17.91 -7.37
CA GLN A 152 -0.58 18.35 -6.13
C GLN A 152 -1.81 19.20 -6.47
N LEU A 153 -2.92 18.95 -5.78
CA LEU A 153 -4.17 19.67 -5.96
C LEU A 153 -4.60 20.41 -4.69
N SER A 154 -4.48 19.81 -3.50
CA SER A 154 -4.90 20.45 -2.26
C SER A 154 -3.97 21.62 -1.90
N PRO A 155 -4.52 22.80 -1.57
CA PRO A 155 -3.77 23.88 -0.96
C PRO A 155 -3.63 23.72 0.57
N TRP A 156 -4.14 22.64 1.19
CA TRP A 156 -4.13 22.50 2.66
C TRP A 156 -3.32 21.31 3.16
N VAL A 157 -2.84 20.45 2.27
CA VAL A 157 -2.04 19.27 2.61
C VAL A 157 -0.69 19.38 1.92
N LEU A 158 0.38 19.41 2.70
CA LEU A 158 1.74 19.24 2.20
C LEU A 158 2.03 17.75 2.03
N TRP A 159 2.45 17.33 0.84
CA TRP A 159 2.84 15.95 0.59
C TRP A 159 4.37 15.77 0.63
N PRO A 160 4.92 14.99 1.59
CA PRO A 160 6.34 14.68 1.62
C PRO A 160 6.73 13.63 0.57
N PRO A 161 7.93 13.70 -0.04
CA PRO A 161 8.39 12.72 -1.01
C PRO A 161 8.55 11.30 -0.43
N ASP A 162 8.74 11.17 0.88
CA ASP A 162 8.83 9.88 1.59
C ASP A 162 7.47 9.20 1.84
N GLY A 163 6.35 9.89 1.56
CA GLY A 163 4.98 9.45 1.84
C GLY A 163 4.25 10.37 2.81
N LEU A 164 2.92 10.33 2.78
CA LEU A 164 2.07 11.12 3.67
C LEU A 164 2.04 10.50 5.07
N ASN A 165 2.41 11.27 6.09
CA ASN A 165 2.43 10.80 7.46
C ASN A 165 1.04 10.87 8.11
N LEU A 166 0.73 9.85 8.90
CA LEU A 166 -0.31 9.94 9.92
C LEU A 166 0.27 10.51 11.22
N GLU A 167 -0.62 10.95 12.11
CA GLU A 167 -0.26 11.34 13.46
C GLU A 167 0.42 10.15 14.17
N GLN A 168 1.57 10.41 14.79
CA GLN A 168 2.35 9.36 15.42
C GLN A 168 1.59 8.76 16.60
N GLY A 169 1.58 7.42 16.68
CA GLY A 169 0.84 6.69 17.70
C GLY A 169 -0.60 6.33 17.30
N THR A 170 -1.03 6.63 16.07
CA THR A 170 -2.27 6.10 15.47
C THR A 170 -2.34 4.57 15.65
N SER A 171 -3.43 4.07 16.21
CA SER A 171 -3.57 2.72 16.75
C SER A 171 -5.00 2.19 16.65
N GLY A 172 -5.43 1.88 15.43
CA GLY A 172 -6.70 1.25 15.10
C GLY A 172 -7.76 2.20 14.55
N GLU A 173 -7.48 3.50 14.50
CA GLU A 173 -8.34 4.48 13.84
C GLU A 173 -8.39 4.25 12.32
N LEU A 174 -9.54 4.52 11.71
CA LEU A 174 -9.77 4.37 10.27
C LEU A 174 -9.26 5.56 9.47
N PHE A 175 -8.51 5.27 8.41
CA PHE A 175 -8.13 6.26 7.40
C PHE A 175 -8.97 6.02 6.14
N GLY A 176 -9.76 7.02 5.75
CA GLY A 176 -10.57 6.97 4.53
C GLY A 176 -9.78 7.44 3.32
N TYR A 177 -9.76 6.65 2.26
CA TYR A 177 -9.18 7.07 0.99
C TYR A 177 -9.92 6.49 -0.22
N GLY A 178 -9.77 7.13 -1.36
CA GLY A 178 -10.33 6.66 -2.61
C GLY A 178 -9.77 7.39 -3.82
N TYR A 179 -9.96 6.81 -4.99
CA TYR A 179 -9.61 7.43 -6.26
C TYR A 179 -10.87 7.58 -7.11
N LEU A 180 -11.17 8.81 -7.52
CA LEU A 180 -12.22 9.12 -8.48
C LEU A 180 -11.63 10.01 -9.58
N PRO A 181 -12.06 9.88 -10.84
CA PRO A 181 -11.52 10.70 -11.90
C PRO A 181 -12.12 12.11 -11.80
N LEU A 182 -11.32 13.13 -12.11
CA LEU A 182 -11.78 14.51 -12.33
C LEU A 182 -11.46 14.98 -13.76
N PRO A 183 -12.35 15.76 -14.40
CA PRO A 183 -12.12 16.28 -15.75
C PRO A 183 -11.21 17.53 -15.72
N LEU A 184 -9.96 17.37 -15.29
CA LEU A 184 -8.99 18.47 -15.16
C LEU A 184 -8.24 18.74 -16.46
N THR A 185 -8.10 17.75 -17.33
CA THR A 185 -7.56 17.88 -18.69
C THR A 185 -8.66 17.70 -19.73
N THR A 186 -8.29 17.85 -21.00
CA THR A 186 -9.10 17.46 -22.15
C THR A 186 -8.37 16.32 -22.87
N PRO A 187 -9.06 15.35 -23.50
CA PRO A 187 -8.40 14.31 -24.28
C PRO A 187 -7.53 14.92 -25.39
N ARG A 188 -6.31 14.40 -25.54
CA ARG A 188 -5.35 14.85 -26.55
C ARG A 188 -5.21 13.80 -27.64
N PRO A 189 -5.49 14.13 -28.92
CA PRO A 189 -5.19 13.24 -30.03
C PRO A 189 -3.68 13.11 -30.23
N ALA A 190 -3.26 12.05 -30.92
CA ALA A 190 -1.88 11.95 -31.41
C ALA A 190 -1.62 13.06 -32.44
N ALA A 191 -0.83 14.07 -32.09
CA ALA A 191 -0.27 14.98 -33.08
C ALA A 191 0.77 14.23 -33.94
N ALA A 192 0.76 14.49 -35.25
CA ALA A 192 1.68 13.85 -36.19
C ALA A 192 3.14 14.08 -35.77
N GLY A 193 3.84 12.99 -35.45
CA GLY A 193 5.30 13.00 -35.32
C GLY A 193 5.89 12.66 -33.96
N ARG A 194 5.09 12.43 -32.90
CA ARG A 194 5.51 11.83 -31.59
C ARG A 194 4.43 11.84 -30.49
N GLY A 195 3.22 12.36 -30.75
CA GLY A 195 2.18 12.44 -29.72
C GLY A 195 1.49 11.09 -29.49
N VAL A 196 1.34 10.69 -28.23
CA VAL A 196 0.51 9.54 -27.84
C VAL A 196 -0.91 10.01 -27.55
N PRO A 197 -1.97 9.36 -28.10
CA PRO A 197 -3.34 9.65 -27.69
C PRO A 197 -3.46 9.50 -26.17
N THR A 198 -3.91 10.55 -25.50
CA THR A 198 -3.99 10.59 -24.04
C THR A 198 -5.41 10.98 -23.64
N GLY A 199 -6.03 10.19 -22.77
CA GLY A 199 -7.36 10.49 -22.24
C GLY A 199 -7.38 11.61 -21.20
N ASP A 200 -8.50 11.75 -20.51
CA ASP A 200 -8.77 12.84 -19.57
C ASP A 200 -9.03 12.37 -18.13
N HIS A 201 -8.88 11.07 -17.85
CA HIS A 201 -9.09 10.54 -16.51
C HIS A 201 -7.94 10.95 -15.57
N CYS A 202 -8.09 12.11 -14.93
CA CYS A 202 -7.21 12.53 -13.84
C CYS A 202 -7.67 11.83 -12.55
N TRP A 203 -7.20 10.60 -12.32
CA TRP A 203 -7.50 9.83 -11.11
C TRP A 203 -6.98 10.58 -9.88
N THR A 204 -7.92 11.11 -9.11
CA THR A 204 -7.67 12.03 -8.01
C THR A 204 -7.86 11.30 -6.68
N LEU A 205 -6.84 11.38 -5.82
CA LEU A 205 -6.91 10.90 -4.45
C LEU A 205 -7.83 11.80 -3.63
N PHE A 206 -8.86 11.21 -3.03
CA PHE A 206 -9.67 11.81 -1.98
C PHE A 206 -9.31 11.17 -0.65
N LEU A 207 -9.15 11.99 0.39
CA LEU A 207 -8.95 11.54 1.77
C LEU A 207 -10.13 11.94 2.65
N ASN A 208 -10.39 11.13 3.66
CA ASN A 208 -11.25 11.43 4.80
C ASN A 208 -10.53 11.01 6.09
N ALA A 209 -9.95 12.00 6.77
CA ALA A 209 -9.22 11.87 8.03
C ALA A 209 -9.84 12.84 9.06
N GLY A 210 -9.50 12.66 10.34
CA GLY A 210 -10.07 13.47 11.43
C GLY A 210 -9.84 14.98 11.28
N ASN A 211 -8.72 15.36 10.68
CA ASN A 211 -8.29 16.76 10.54
C ASN A 211 -8.22 17.27 9.07
N PHE A 212 -8.59 16.45 8.08
CA PHE A 212 -8.67 16.84 6.67
C PHE A 212 -9.65 15.96 5.87
N LYS A 213 -10.42 16.60 5.00
CA LYS A 213 -11.32 15.92 4.06
C LYS A 213 -11.26 16.60 2.69
N GLY A 214 -11.14 15.81 1.62
CA GLY A 214 -11.21 16.31 0.25
C GLY A 214 -10.14 15.78 -0.70
N PRO A 215 -10.04 16.34 -1.90
CA PRO A 215 -9.05 15.91 -2.89
C PRO A 215 -7.66 16.40 -2.51
N VAL A 216 -6.63 15.60 -2.80
CA VAL A 216 -5.23 15.88 -2.42
C VAL A 216 -4.33 16.08 -3.63
N ALA A 217 -4.28 15.11 -4.52
CA ALA A 217 -3.41 15.09 -5.69
C ALA A 217 -3.99 14.13 -6.74
N PHE A 218 -3.51 14.20 -7.97
CA PHE A 218 -3.97 13.33 -9.05
C PHE A 218 -2.84 12.87 -9.95
N PHE A 219 -3.01 11.69 -10.54
CA PHE A 219 -2.13 11.21 -11.61
C PHE A 219 -2.44 11.95 -12.90
N LEU A 220 -1.41 12.51 -13.54
CA LEU A 220 -1.53 13.07 -14.87
C LEU A 220 -1.85 11.95 -15.88
N PRO A 221 -2.85 12.10 -16.76
CA PRO A 221 -3.19 11.09 -17.75
C PRO A 221 -2.01 10.60 -18.59
N GLU A 222 -1.04 11.48 -18.86
CA GLU A 222 0.17 11.16 -19.62
C GLU A 222 1.05 10.10 -18.97
N PHE A 223 1.02 9.96 -17.64
CA PHE A 223 1.74 8.90 -16.94
C PHE A 223 1.31 7.51 -17.44
N TRP A 224 0.00 7.32 -17.61
CA TRP A 224 -0.57 6.06 -18.06
C TRP A 224 -0.39 5.83 -19.55
N SER A 225 -0.49 6.90 -20.35
CA SER A 225 -0.43 6.77 -21.81
C SER A 225 0.99 6.63 -22.34
N ARG A 226 2.01 7.15 -21.63
CA ARG A 226 3.42 7.18 -22.06
C ARG A 226 3.95 5.87 -22.66
N PRO A 227 3.67 4.66 -22.11
CA PRO A 227 4.14 3.42 -22.69
C PRO A 227 3.69 3.19 -24.15
N ALA A 228 2.59 3.81 -24.59
CA ALA A 228 2.13 3.71 -25.97
C ALA A 228 2.97 4.56 -26.96
N ALA A 229 3.94 5.35 -26.48
CA ALA A 229 4.97 5.94 -27.35
C ALA A 229 5.91 4.88 -27.93
N GLU A 230 6.21 3.83 -27.15
CA GLU A 230 7.06 2.72 -27.56
C GLU A 230 6.26 1.63 -28.28
N ASP A 231 5.03 1.37 -27.82
CA ASP A 231 4.11 0.40 -28.43
C ASP A 231 2.73 1.04 -28.68
N PRO A 232 2.50 1.64 -29.85
CA PRO A 232 1.23 2.29 -30.18
C PRO A 232 -0.01 1.40 -30.07
N LYS A 233 0.14 0.06 -30.09
CA LYS A 233 -0.98 -0.87 -29.88
C LYS A 233 -1.54 -0.82 -28.46
N ARG A 234 -0.79 -0.24 -27.51
CA ARG A 234 -1.22 -0.06 -26.13
C ARG A 234 -2.03 1.21 -25.90
N ALA A 235 -2.16 2.08 -26.90
CA ALA A 235 -2.97 3.29 -26.79
C ALA A 235 -4.43 2.94 -26.44
N GLY A 236 -4.99 3.66 -25.47
CA GLY A 236 -6.38 3.43 -25.03
C GLY A 236 -6.58 2.18 -24.18
N LEU A 237 -5.51 1.53 -23.69
CA LEU A 237 -5.60 0.36 -22.81
C LEU A 237 -5.41 0.69 -21.32
N PHE A 238 -5.00 1.91 -20.98
CA PHE A 238 -4.65 2.29 -19.62
C PHE A 238 -5.71 3.17 -18.96
N LEU A 239 -5.48 3.46 -17.67
CA LEU A 239 -6.37 4.24 -16.82
C LEU A 239 -6.63 5.68 -17.30
N ASP A 240 -5.80 6.26 -18.17
CA ASP A 240 -6.08 7.58 -18.76
C ASP A 240 -7.38 7.63 -19.55
N THR A 241 -7.80 6.50 -20.11
CA THR A 241 -8.99 6.36 -20.98
C THR A 241 -9.95 5.29 -20.50
N ARG A 242 -9.44 4.19 -19.95
CA ARG A 242 -10.25 3.07 -19.49
C ARG A 242 -10.98 3.40 -18.19
N PRO A 243 -12.22 2.90 -18.02
CA PRO A 243 -12.84 2.82 -16.70
C PRO A 243 -12.01 1.95 -15.75
N SER A 244 -12.24 2.04 -14.44
CA SER A 244 -11.63 1.16 -13.44
C SER A 244 -12.48 -0.09 -13.21
N GLU A 245 -11.88 -1.25 -12.99
CA GLU A 245 -12.62 -2.46 -12.59
C GLU A 245 -13.30 -2.22 -11.23
N PRO A 246 -14.64 -2.38 -11.08
CA PRO A 246 -15.32 -2.25 -9.79
C PRO A 246 -14.91 -3.34 -8.80
N ASN A 247 -14.82 -4.59 -9.23
CA ASN A 247 -14.72 -5.77 -8.36
C ASN A 247 -13.26 -6.15 -8.09
N LYS A 248 -12.57 -5.28 -7.37
CA LYS A 248 -11.14 -5.39 -7.04
C LYS A 248 -10.92 -6.32 -5.85
N ALA A 249 -9.73 -6.88 -5.73
CA ALA A 249 -9.36 -7.60 -4.52
C ALA A 249 -9.04 -6.62 -3.40
N VAL A 250 -9.45 -6.94 -2.16
CA VAL A 250 -8.95 -6.27 -0.96
C VAL A 250 -8.08 -7.25 -0.18
N GLN A 251 -6.83 -6.86 0.03
CA GLN A 251 -5.82 -7.71 0.66
C GLN A 251 -4.83 -6.87 1.46
N MET A 252 -4.16 -7.50 2.42
CA MET A 252 -2.97 -6.96 3.07
C MET A 252 -1.77 -7.77 2.58
N GLU A 253 -0.91 -7.12 1.81
CA GLU A 253 0.33 -7.73 1.31
C GLU A 253 1.47 -7.48 2.28
N THR A 254 2.11 -8.55 2.73
CA THR A 254 3.29 -8.52 3.57
C THR A 254 4.44 -9.16 2.83
N GLN A 255 5.48 -8.38 2.57
CA GLN A 255 6.66 -8.83 1.85
C GLN A 255 7.76 -9.32 2.80
N HIS A 256 7.84 -8.73 4.00
CA HIS A 256 8.86 -9.12 4.97
C HIS A 256 8.48 -8.66 6.38
N ILE A 257 8.25 -9.61 7.28
CA ILE A 257 8.32 -9.44 8.74
C ILE A 257 9.51 -10.25 9.25
N PRO A 258 10.42 -9.70 10.06
CA PRO A 258 11.56 -10.44 10.59
C PRO A 258 11.13 -11.69 11.37
N ALA A 259 11.82 -12.80 11.13
CA ALA A 259 11.63 -14.06 11.84
C ALA A 259 12.96 -14.78 12.03
N TYR A 260 12.96 -15.82 12.87
CA TYR A 260 14.08 -16.72 13.05
C TYR A 260 13.58 -18.16 13.12
N VAL A 261 14.36 -19.10 12.61
CA VAL A 261 14.07 -20.54 12.66
C VAL A 261 15.23 -21.33 13.27
N ALA A 262 14.90 -22.38 14.00
CA ALA A 262 15.88 -23.27 14.62
C ALA A 262 15.35 -24.72 14.68
N ARG A 263 16.24 -25.69 14.89
CA ARG A 263 15.88 -27.10 15.10
C ARG A 263 16.32 -27.55 16.49
N ASP A 264 15.49 -28.34 17.15
CA ASP A 264 15.85 -28.98 18.42
C ASP A 264 16.68 -30.26 18.19
N GLY A 265 17.17 -30.85 19.30
CA GLY A 265 17.92 -32.12 19.27
C GLY A 265 17.12 -33.37 18.91
N ARG A 266 15.82 -33.23 18.59
CA ARG A 266 14.94 -34.30 18.13
C ARG A 266 14.54 -34.10 16.66
N GLY A 267 15.07 -33.07 16.00
CA GLY A 267 14.76 -32.71 14.62
C GLY A 267 13.49 -31.86 14.44
N GLY A 268 12.81 -31.48 15.53
CA GLY A 268 11.67 -30.57 15.50
C GLY A 268 12.10 -29.17 15.04
N THR A 269 11.36 -28.57 14.11
CA THR A 269 11.66 -27.21 13.61
C THR A 269 10.74 -26.19 14.25
N TYR A 270 11.32 -25.13 14.81
CA TYR A 270 10.62 -24.04 15.48
C TYR A 270 10.95 -22.71 14.80
N ALA A 271 10.04 -21.76 14.96
CA ALA A 271 10.21 -20.38 14.51
C ALA A 271 9.79 -19.39 15.59
N ARG A 272 10.39 -18.21 15.56
CA ARG A 272 9.92 -17.03 16.28
C ARG A 272 9.81 -15.85 15.31
N ILE A 273 8.67 -15.17 15.30
CA ILE A 273 8.44 -13.96 14.48
C ILE A 273 8.52 -12.70 15.33
N ALA A 274 8.80 -11.56 14.69
CA ALA A 274 8.72 -10.26 15.36
C ALA A 274 7.32 -10.04 15.95
N PRO A 275 7.20 -9.44 17.16
CA PRO A 275 5.91 -9.20 17.80
C PRO A 275 4.95 -8.42 16.89
N THR A 276 4.01 -9.17 16.30
CA THR A 276 3.07 -8.68 15.27
C THR A 276 1.74 -8.38 15.92
N GLN A 277 1.17 -7.22 15.62
CA GLN A 277 0.03 -6.64 16.31
C GLN A 277 -1.12 -6.36 15.33
N PHE A 278 -2.35 -6.46 15.84
CA PHE A 278 -3.57 -6.10 15.13
C PHE A 278 -4.53 -5.36 16.05
N PRO A 279 -5.41 -4.49 15.51
CA PRO A 279 -6.54 -3.96 16.26
C PRO A 279 -7.42 -5.08 16.85
N GLY A 280 -7.78 -4.92 18.12
CA GLY A 280 -8.71 -5.77 18.83
C GLY A 280 -9.33 -4.99 19.99
N GLY A 281 -10.64 -4.74 19.93
CA GLY A 281 -11.36 -3.92 20.90
C GLY A 281 -11.47 -4.56 22.29
N GLY A 282 -12.23 -3.92 23.20
CA GLY A 282 -12.43 -4.39 24.58
C GLY A 282 -12.94 -5.84 24.68
N ASP A 283 -13.80 -6.25 23.74
CA ASP A 283 -14.34 -7.61 23.64
C ASP A 283 -13.56 -8.53 22.68
N GLY A 284 -12.57 -7.98 21.95
CA GLY A 284 -11.72 -8.69 20.99
C GLY A 284 -11.83 -8.18 19.56
N ASP A 285 -12.93 -7.54 19.16
CA ASP A 285 -13.18 -7.20 17.75
C ASP A 285 -12.87 -5.74 17.44
N ALA A 286 -12.34 -5.46 16.26
CA ALA A 286 -12.11 -4.10 15.77
C ALA A 286 -12.32 -4.02 14.25
N PRO A 287 -12.84 -2.88 13.73
CA PRO A 287 -12.97 -2.68 12.30
C PRO A 287 -11.58 -2.59 11.66
N LEU A 288 -11.33 -3.38 10.61
CA LEU A 288 -10.08 -3.38 9.85
C LEU A 288 -10.26 -2.81 8.45
N VAL A 289 -11.37 -3.16 7.79
CA VAL A 289 -11.79 -2.61 6.50
C VAL A 289 -13.25 -2.26 6.59
N HIS A 290 -13.62 -1.08 6.10
CA HIS A 290 -14.97 -0.56 6.19
C HIS A 290 -15.39 0.15 4.91
N ARG A 291 -16.62 -0.11 4.45
CA ARG A 291 -17.29 0.51 3.30
C ARG A 291 -16.45 0.55 2.02
N ILE A 292 -16.02 -0.61 1.54
CA ILE A 292 -15.48 -0.71 0.18
C ILE A 292 -16.59 -0.31 -0.78
N THR A 293 -16.37 0.75 -1.54
CA THR A 293 -17.40 1.38 -2.39
C THR A 293 -16.86 1.58 -3.79
N ALA A 294 -17.62 1.20 -4.80
CA ALA A 294 -17.36 1.51 -6.21
C ALA A 294 -18.31 2.60 -6.71
N TYR A 295 -17.87 3.41 -7.67
CA TYR A 295 -18.61 4.59 -8.13
C TYR A 295 -18.84 4.56 -9.63
N SER A 296 -19.95 5.14 -10.10
CA SER A 296 -20.10 5.51 -11.50
C SER A 296 -19.68 6.98 -11.72
N LYS A 297 -19.51 7.42 -12.97
CA LYS A 297 -19.14 8.83 -13.28
C LYS A 297 -20.15 9.85 -12.75
N ALA A 298 -21.42 9.45 -12.60
CA ALA A 298 -22.46 10.29 -12.02
C ALA A 298 -22.14 10.70 -10.56
N ALA A 299 -21.31 9.94 -9.84
CA ALA A 299 -20.98 10.21 -8.45
C ALA A 299 -20.21 11.52 -8.25
N LEU A 300 -19.46 11.98 -9.25
CA LEU A 300 -18.67 13.22 -9.16
C LEU A 300 -18.31 13.82 -10.53
N TRP A 301 -17.83 12.99 -11.46
CA TRP A 301 -17.27 13.44 -12.74
C TRP A 301 -18.26 14.26 -13.57
N ASP A 302 -19.50 13.79 -13.73
CA ASP A 302 -20.47 14.44 -14.63
C ASP A 302 -20.85 15.84 -14.13
N GLY A 303 -21.03 15.99 -12.81
CA GLY A 303 -21.28 17.28 -12.18
C GLY A 303 -20.08 18.23 -12.29
N ALA A 304 -18.86 17.74 -12.02
CA ALA A 304 -17.64 18.53 -12.18
C ALA A 304 -17.42 18.99 -13.63
N ARG A 305 -17.66 18.10 -14.61
CA ARG A 305 -17.55 18.43 -16.04
C ARG A 305 -18.56 19.51 -16.43
N ALA A 306 -19.82 19.36 -16.03
CA ALA A 306 -20.84 20.36 -16.32
C ALA A 306 -20.47 21.73 -15.72
N TRP A 307 -19.99 21.75 -14.47
CA TRP A 307 -19.53 22.96 -13.81
C TRP A 307 -18.39 23.64 -14.56
N PHE A 308 -17.33 22.89 -14.91
CA PHE A 308 -16.19 23.47 -15.63
C PHE A 308 -16.56 24.03 -17.00
N ASN A 309 -17.64 23.54 -17.61
CA ASN A 309 -18.20 24.02 -18.88
C ASN A 309 -19.25 25.14 -18.70
N GLY A 310 -19.29 25.80 -17.54
CA GLY A 310 -20.16 26.96 -17.28
C GLY A 310 -21.52 26.61 -16.64
N GLY A 311 -21.74 25.36 -16.27
CA GLY A 311 -22.89 24.94 -15.47
C GLY A 311 -22.79 25.34 -13.99
N PRO A 312 -23.77 24.95 -13.17
CA PRO A 312 -23.79 25.22 -11.73
C PRO A 312 -22.55 24.67 -11.00
N ALA A 313 -22.17 25.32 -9.90
CA ALA A 313 -21.04 24.86 -9.08
C ALA A 313 -21.26 23.46 -8.51
N ALA A 314 -20.35 22.54 -8.77
CA ALA A 314 -20.34 21.23 -8.15
C ALA A 314 -19.89 21.35 -6.68
N SER A 315 -20.57 20.67 -5.76
CA SER A 315 -20.25 20.74 -4.33
C SER A 315 -18.97 19.99 -3.96
N GLY A 316 -18.56 19.02 -4.79
CA GLY A 316 -17.49 18.06 -4.50
C GLY A 316 -17.93 16.86 -3.67
N ALA A 317 -19.13 16.91 -3.07
CA ALA A 317 -19.70 15.77 -2.35
C ALA A 317 -19.95 14.61 -3.32
N ILE A 318 -19.47 13.41 -2.97
CA ILE A 318 -19.62 12.22 -3.80
C ILE A 318 -21.02 11.67 -3.61
N ASP A 319 -21.79 11.57 -4.69
CA ASP A 319 -23.21 11.20 -4.63
C ASP A 319 -23.38 9.71 -4.27
N PRO A 320 -23.97 9.38 -3.11
CA PRO A 320 -24.18 8.00 -2.71
C PRO A 320 -25.21 7.27 -3.61
N ALA A 321 -26.06 7.98 -4.35
CA ALA A 321 -27.00 7.34 -5.29
C ALA A 321 -26.29 6.75 -6.51
N ALA A 322 -25.07 7.21 -6.80
CA ALA A 322 -24.22 6.73 -7.88
C ALA A 322 -23.08 5.82 -7.38
N ALA A 323 -23.25 5.25 -6.19
CA ALA A 323 -22.30 4.40 -5.50
C ALA A 323 -22.87 3.00 -5.19
N ALA A 324 -22.01 1.99 -5.20
CA ALA A 324 -22.34 0.64 -4.77
C ALA A 324 -21.34 0.18 -3.69
N VAL A 325 -21.85 -0.14 -2.51
CA VAL A 325 -21.05 -0.66 -1.39
C VAL A 325 -20.97 -2.17 -1.50
N HIS A 326 -19.76 -2.73 -1.46
CA HIS A 326 -19.54 -4.17 -1.41
C HIS A 326 -19.90 -4.71 -0.03
N ALA A 327 -20.67 -5.81 0.00
CA ALA A 327 -21.03 -6.47 1.25
C ALA A 327 -19.97 -7.51 1.66
N PHE A 328 -19.65 -7.61 2.94
CA PHE A 328 -18.81 -8.70 3.47
C PHE A 328 -19.66 -9.92 3.84
N ASP A 329 -19.15 -11.12 3.55
CA ASP A 329 -19.80 -12.39 3.90
C ASP A 329 -19.13 -13.11 5.09
N GLY A 330 -18.19 -12.44 5.75
CA GLY A 330 -17.46 -12.95 6.90
C GLY A 330 -16.39 -14.00 6.58
N LYS A 331 -16.09 -14.25 5.30
CA LYS A 331 -14.97 -15.12 4.92
C LYS A 331 -13.65 -14.37 4.91
N GLY A 332 -12.56 -15.12 4.90
CA GLY A 332 -11.20 -14.58 4.78
C GLY A 332 -10.22 -15.68 4.48
N GLY A 333 -9.00 -15.30 4.12
CA GLY A 333 -7.90 -16.24 3.90
C GLY A 333 -6.57 -15.64 4.34
N ALA A 334 -5.60 -16.50 4.60
CA ALA A 334 -4.22 -16.09 4.86
C ALA A 334 -3.28 -17.01 4.11
N THR A 335 -2.28 -16.42 3.46
CA THR A 335 -1.20 -17.13 2.78
C THR A 335 0.15 -16.78 3.41
N TRP A 336 0.16 -16.19 4.61
CA TRP A 336 1.38 -15.94 5.35
C TRP A 336 2.14 -17.23 5.58
N GLN A 337 3.41 -17.20 5.20
CA GLN A 337 4.35 -18.31 5.29
C GLN A 337 5.59 -17.84 6.05
N ILE A 338 6.21 -18.74 6.80
CA ILE A 338 7.52 -18.50 7.41
C ILE A 338 8.55 -19.37 6.67
N GLY A 339 9.65 -18.75 6.23
CA GLY A 339 10.73 -19.45 5.54
C GLY A 339 12.04 -18.66 5.56
N THR A 340 13.15 -19.33 5.22
CA THR A 340 14.46 -18.69 5.09
C THR A 340 14.71 -18.18 3.66
N ARG A 341 15.59 -17.18 3.54
CA ARG A 341 15.96 -16.63 2.24
C ARG A 341 16.67 -17.71 1.41
N GLY A 342 16.12 -18.04 0.25
CA GLY A 342 16.64 -19.09 -0.63
C GLY A 342 15.94 -20.45 -0.51
N ASP A 343 15.00 -20.60 0.44
CA ASP A 343 14.14 -21.79 0.50
C ASP A 343 13.39 -21.97 -0.81
N ALA A 344 13.28 -23.21 -1.26
CA ALA A 344 12.40 -23.53 -2.38
C ALA A 344 10.94 -23.22 -2.01
N ARG A 345 10.10 -22.89 -2.99
CA ARG A 345 8.71 -22.42 -2.74
C ARG A 345 7.88 -23.44 -1.95
N ASP A 346 8.16 -24.73 -2.13
CA ASP A 346 7.55 -25.87 -1.47
C ASP A 346 8.09 -26.14 -0.05
N GLU A 347 9.22 -25.53 0.33
CA GLU A 347 9.75 -25.57 1.69
C GLU A 347 9.13 -24.50 2.60
N LYS A 348 8.54 -23.45 2.00
CA LYS A 348 7.78 -22.42 2.71
C LYS A 348 6.41 -22.96 3.12
N ALA A 349 6.22 -23.12 4.43
CA ALA A 349 4.96 -23.60 5.00
C ALA A 349 4.06 -22.43 5.43
N GLN A 350 2.75 -22.57 5.27
CA GLN A 350 1.78 -21.56 5.72
C GLN A 350 1.62 -21.59 7.24
N VAL A 351 1.40 -20.41 7.82
CA VAL A 351 0.94 -20.28 9.21
C VAL A 351 -0.49 -20.79 9.29
N ALA A 352 -0.78 -21.57 10.33
CA ALA A 352 -2.13 -22.04 10.65
C ALA A 352 -3.00 -20.89 11.19
N TRP A 353 -3.20 -19.84 10.39
CA TRP A 353 -3.86 -18.57 10.75
C TRP A 353 -5.22 -18.75 11.44
N GLY A 354 -6.02 -19.70 10.95
CA GLY A 354 -7.33 -20.03 11.52
C GLY A 354 -7.30 -20.57 12.95
N SER A 355 -6.14 -20.89 13.51
CA SER A 355 -6.01 -21.33 14.92
C SER A 355 -6.13 -20.18 15.92
N PHE A 356 -5.87 -18.94 15.50
CA PHE A 356 -5.91 -17.77 16.38
C PHE A 356 -6.70 -16.57 15.83
N ALA A 357 -7.12 -16.60 14.56
CA ALA A 357 -7.89 -15.54 13.92
C ALA A 357 -9.05 -16.11 13.10
N THR A 358 -10.27 -15.66 13.41
CA THR A 358 -11.48 -16.03 12.64
C THR A 358 -11.99 -14.79 11.90
N PRO A 359 -11.97 -14.76 10.55
CA PRO A 359 -12.58 -13.69 9.76
C PRO A 359 -14.05 -13.48 10.14
N VAL A 360 -14.50 -12.23 10.21
CA VAL A 360 -15.90 -11.90 10.49
C VAL A 360 -16.33 -10.63 9.75
N ALA A 361 -17.59 -10.62 9.33
CA ALA A 361 -18.31 -9.40 8.98
C ALA A 361 -18.95 -8.85 10.25
N LEU A 362 -18.37 -7.81 10.84
CA LEU A 362 -18.89 -7.16 12.06
C LEU A 362 -20.27 -6.53 11.80
N ASP A 363 -20.46 -6.06 10.58
CA ASP A 363 -21.74 -5.71 9.97
C ASP A 363 -21.62 -5.94 8.45
N PRO A 364 -22.69 -5.78 7.65
CA PRO A 364 -22.63 -6.02 6.20
C PRO A 364 -21.54 -5.24 5.44
N THR A 365 -21.00 -4.17 6.00
CA THR A 365 -20.03 -3.26 5.39
C THR A 365 -18.74 -3.08 6.21
N THR A 366 -18.54 -3.88 7.26
CA THR A 366 -17.34 -3.83 8.12
C THR A 366 -16.73 -5.21 8.30
N TYR A 367 -15.45 -5.34 7.95
CA TYR A 367 -14.65 -6.55 8.13
C TYR A 367 -13.74 -6.44 9.35
N GLY A 368 -13.57 -7.55 10.06
CA GLY A 368 -12.63 -7.68 11.17
C GLY A 368 -12.24 -9.14 11.44
N TYR A 369 -11.62 -9.37 12.59
CA TYR A 369 -11.32 -10.69 13.11
C TYR A 369 -11.90 -10.86 14.51
N HIS A 370 -12.41 -12.05 14.80
CA HIS A 370 -12.48 -12.56 16.16
C HIS A 370 -11.15 -13.22 16.51
N TRP A 371 -10.45 -12.69 17.52
CA TRP A 371 -9.18 -13.24 17.97
C TRP A 371 -9.37 -14.31 19.05
N SER A 372 -8.59 -15.39 18.99
CA SER A 372 -8.60 -16.42 20.02
C SER A 372 -7.97 -15.91 21.31
N LYS A 373 -8.76 -15.84 22.39
CA LYS A 373 -8.30 -15.44 23.74
C LYS A 373 -7.22 -16.37 24.30
N ASP A 374 -7.14 -17.60 23.81
CA ASP A 374 -6.12 -18.53 24.22
C ASP A 374 -4.77 -18.16 23.60
N TRP A 375 -4.76 -17.66 22.36
CA TRP A 375 -3.52 -17.51 21.59
C TRP A 375 -3.00 -16.08 21.49
N VAL A 376 -3.89 -15.08 21.47
CA VAL A 376 -3.47 -13.68 21.42
C VAL A 376 -3.34 -13.09 22.81
N THR A 377 -2.46 -12.11 22.97
CA THR A 377 -2.31 -11.34 24.22
C THR A 377 -2.70 -9.90 24.00
N ARG A 378 -3.28 -9.23 25.01
CA ARG A 378 -3.51 -7.78 24.93
C ARG A 378 -2.16 -7.06 24.94
N ALA A 379 -1.97 -6.14 24.00
CA ALA A 379 -0.78 -5.32 23.98
C ALA A 379 -0.96 -4.11 24.91
N ASP A 380 0.09 -3.80 25.69
CA ASP A 380 0.13 -2.59 26.53
C ASP A 380 0.21 -1.30 25.69
N ALA A 381 0.69 -1.41 24.44
CA ALA A 381 0.79 -0.29 23.50
C ALA A 381 -0.58 0.07 22.90
N GLY A 382 -0.84 1.37 22.66
CA GLY A 382 -2.09 1.83 22.03
C GLY A 382 -3.30 1.90 22.98
N GLY A 383 -3.08 2.00 24.30
CA GLY A 383 -4.16 2.12 25.29
C GLY A 383 -4.99 0.84 25.46
N GLY A 384 -4.43 -0.34 25.18
CA GLY A 384 -5.10 -1.63 25.31
C GLY A 384 -6.02 -2.01 24.15
N ARG A 385 -5.89 -1.35 22.99
CA ARG A 385 -6.71 -1.55 21.78
C ARG A 385 -6.11 -2.50 20.73
N LEU A 386 -4.91 -3.02 20.99
CA LEU A 386 -4.22 -3.95 20.10
C LEU A 386 -4.09 -5.32 20.76
N VAL A 387 -4.07 -6.35 19.94
CA VAL A 387 -3.68 -7.70 20.32
C VAL A 387 -2.34 -8.05 19.66
N THR A 388 -1.50 -8.80 20.37
CA THR A 388 -0.27 -9.38 19.83
C THR A 388 -0.54 -10.84 19.45
N LEU A 389 -0.20 -11.19 18.21
CA LEU A 389 -0.31 -12.56 17.69
C LEU A 389 0.69 -13.50 18.39
N PRO A 390 0.52 -14.84 18.28
CA PRO A 390 1.55 -15.78 18.72
C PRO A 390 2.91 -15.47 18.09
N GLU A 391 3.95 -15.42 18.92
CA GLU A 391 5.33 -15.21 18.45
C GLU A 391 6.02 -16.52 18.03
N TYR A 392 5.64 -17.65 18.63
CA TYR A 392 6.34 -18.93 18.47
C TYR A 392 5.51 -19.95 17.72
N TYR A 393 6.18 -20.67 16.82
CA TYR A 393 5.55 -21.68 15.97
C TYR A 393 6.40 -22.94 15.90
N ARG A 394 5.74 -24.08 15.76
CA ARG A 394 6.36 -25.37 15.42
C ARG A 394 5.89 -25.80 14.05
N ARG A 395 6.81 -26.34 13.24
CA ARG A 395 6.45 -26.90 11.93
C ARG A 395 5.91 -28.31 12.12
N GLU A 396 4.72 -28.54 11.60
CA GLU A 396 4.01 -29.81 11.64
C GLU A 396 3.57 -30.24 10.24
N GLU A 397 3.31 -31.54 10.06
CA GLU A 397 2.70 -32.08 8.85
C GLU A 397 1.21 -32.30 9.11
N ASP A 398 0.36 -31.86 8.19
CA ASP A 398 -1.06 -32.18 8.20
C ASP A 398 -1.29 -33.63 7.73
N GLU A 399 -2.53 -34.11 7.86
CA GLU A 399 -2.91 -35.50 7.52
C GLU A 399 -2.60 -35.89 6.07
N LYS A 400 -2.38 -34.91 5.18
CA LYS A 400 -2.06 -35.11 3.76
C LYS A 400 -0.57 -34.92 3.46
N GLY A 401 0.27 -34.78 4.49
CA GLY A 401 1.71 -34.53 4.37
C GLY A 401 2.05 -33.07 4.04
N GLY A 402 1.09 -32.15 4.13
CA GLY A 402 1.31 -30.71 3.92
C GLY A 402 1.92 -30.06 5.15
N LYS A 403 3.02 -29.33 4.99
CA LYS A 403 3.69 -28.65 6.11
C LYS A 403 2.97 -27.36 6.51
N ARG A 404 2.81 -27.12 7.82
CA ARG A 404 2.25 -25.89 8.38
C ARG A 404 3.00 -25.43 9.63
N TRP A 405 2.98 -24.13 9.88
CA TRP A 405 3.45 -23.55 11.14
C TRP A 405 2.27 -23.41 12.10
N VAL A 406 2.29 -24.19 13.18
CA VAL A 406 1.27 -24.19 14.24
C VAL A 406 1.80 -23.41 15.44
N ALA A 407 0.97 -22.53 16.01
CA ALA A 407 1.35 -21.75 17.17
C ALA A 407 1.66 -22.67 18.37
N VAL A 408 2.70 -22.34 19.13
CA VAL A 408 3.09 -23.04 20.37
C VAL A 408 3.36 -22.05 21.49
N ARG A 409 3.27 -22.48 22.75
CA ARG A 409 3.60 -21.58 23.87
C ARG A 409 5.12 -21.37 23.95
N PRO A 410 5.57 -20.21 24.46
CA PRO A 410 7.01 -19.99 24.67
C PRO A 410 7.69 -21.07 25.52
N GLY A 411 6.98 -21.62 26.51
CA GLY A 411 7.49 -22.70 27.37
C GLY A 411 7.60 -24.08 26.70
N ASP A 412 6.94 -24.28 25.55
CA ASP A 412 7.00 -25.52 24.78
C ASP A 412 8.12 -25.50 23.72
N VAL A 413 8.82 -24.37 23.58
CA VAL A 413 9.95 -24.21 22.67
C VAL A 413 11.22 -24.65 23.41
N PRO A 414 11.96 -25.68 22.92
CA PRO A 414 13.14 -26.16 23.60
C PRO A 414 14.21 -25.08 23.74
N ALA A 415 14.78 -24.93 24.94
CA ALA A 415 15.73 -23.86 25.25
C ALA A 415 16.99 -23.91 24.37
N GLU A 416 17.41 -25.11 23.96
CA GLU A 416 18.53 -25.35 23.06
C GLU A 416 18.33 -24.73 21.67
N THR A 417 17.09 -24.41 21.27
CA THR A 417 16.83 -23.73 19.99
C THR A 417 17.36 -22.30 19.96
N GLY A 418 17.62 -21.68 21.13
CA GLY A 418 18.07 -20.29 21.24
C GLY A 418 17.03 -19.22 20.86
N LEU A 419 15.84 -19.59 20.41
CA LEU A 419 14.82 -18.64 19.90
C LEU A 419 14.34 -17.62 20.95
N ALA A 420 14.31 -18.01 22.23
CA ALA A 420 13.83 -17.17 23.32
C ALA A 420 14.70 -15.93 23.57
N VAL A 421 16.00 -16.01 23.27
CA VAL A 421 16.97 -14.93 23.50
C VAL A 421 17.25 -14.11 22.24
N VAL A 422 16.61 -14.44 21.12
CA VAL A 422 16.74 -13.66 19.89
C VAL A 422 16.12 -12.28 20.08
N GLU A 423 16.84 -11.27 19.60
CA GLU A 423 16.38 -9.90 19.52
C GLU A 423 16.05 -9.55 18.08
N PHE A 424 14.85 -9.02 17.87
CA PHE A 424 14.50 -8.45 16.57
C PHE A 424 15.18 -7.10 16.40
N PRO A 425 15.65 -6.77 15.18
CA PRO A 425 16.21 -5.47 14.89
C PRO A 425 15.32 -4.32 15.40
N ARG A 426 15.96 -3.27 15.89
CA ARG A 426 15.33 -1.97 16.21
C ARG A 426 16.24 -0.89 15.65
N ARG A 427 16.06 -0.57 14.38
CA ARG A 427 16.94 0.36 13.67
C ARG A 427 16.15 1.55 13.18
N LEU A 428 16.49 2.73 13.70
CA LEU A 428 16.40 3.95 12.89
C LEU A 428 17.61 3.86 11.95
N ALA A 429 17.41 3.96 10.63
CA ALA A 429 18.52 3.80 9.67
C ALA A 429 19.72 4.69 10.05
N ASP A 430 20.93 4.11 10.06
CA ASP A 430 22.16 4.79 10.50
C ASP A 430 22.52 6.02 9.63
N GLU A 431 22.00 6.12 8.40
CA GLU A 431 22.11 7.30 7.54
C GLU A 431 20.80 7.58 6.78
N ARG A 432 19.93 8.40 7.35
CA ARG A 432 18.72 8.89 6.67
C ARG A 432 19.08 9.99 5.67
N SER A 433 19.49 9.60 4.46
CA SER A 433 19.80 10.55 3.39
C SER A 433 18.60 11.44 3.03
N PRO A 434 18.81 12.73 2.72
CA PRO A 434 17.71 13.62 2.37
C PRO A 434 17.11 13.29 0.99
N TYR A 435 15.80 13.49 0.84
CA TYR A 435 15.17 13.70 -0.46
C TYR A 435 15.48 15.12 -0.90
N VAL A 436 15.99 15.28 -2.11
CA VAL A 436 16.32 16.57 -2.72
C VAL A 436 15.79 16.61 -4.14
N THR A 437 15.19 17.73 -4.51
CA THR A 437 14.75 18.00 -5.88
C THR A 437 15.86 18.69 -6.68
N PRO A 438 15.79 18.70 -8.01
CA PRO A 438 16.70 19.45 -8.89
C PRO A 438 16.85 20.91 -8.45
N ASP A 439 18.07 21.42 -8.52
CA ASP A 439 18.42 22.80 -8.14
C ASP A 439 18.97 23.61 -9.32
N GLU A 440 19.09 22.99 -10.50
CA GLU A 440 19.54 23.62 -11.73
C GLU A 440 18.62 24.80 -12.10
N ALA A 441 19.22 25.90 -12.54
CA ALA A 441 18.52 27.17 -12.74
C ALA A 441 17.46 27.14 -13.84
N ASP A 442 17.57 26.22 -14.80
CA ASP A 442 16.63 25.98 -15.90
C ASP A 442 15.65 24.83 -15.62
N SER A 443 15.77 24.16 -14.47
CA SER A 443 14.86 23.08 -14.08
C SER A 443 13.41 23.57 -13.91
N PRO A 444 12.41 22.68 -14.08
CA PRO A 444 10.99 23.00 -13.85
C PRO A 444 10.70 23.43 -12.40
N TRP A 445 11.63 23.17 -11.48
CA TRP A 445 11.54 23.59 -10.08
C TRP A 445 11.87 25.06 -9.86
N LYS A 446 12.63 25.68 -10.77
CA LYS A 446 13.15 27.05 -10.66
C LYS A 446 12.55 28.04 -11.65
N ARG A 447 11.96 27.57 -12.77
CA ARG A 447 11.36 28.45 -13.80
C ARG A 447 9.94 28.02 -14.19
N PRO A 448 8.93 28.87 -13.93
CA PRO A 448 9.00 30.19 -13.29
C PRO A 448 9.34 30.13 -11.80
N GLY A 449 9.26 28.94 -11.19
CA GLY A 449 9.65 28.70 -9.81
C GLY A 449 8.53 28.97 -8.80
N PRO A 450 8.85 28.88 -7.50
CA PRO A 450 7.87 29.09 -6.44
C PRO A 450 7.44 30.56 -6.36
N ALA A 451 6.18 30.77 -6.02
CA ALA A 451 5.59 32.09 -5.81
C ALA A 451 5.71 32.57 -4.34
N ALA A 452 6.05 31.70 -3.39
CA ALA A 452 6.41 32.03 -2.01
C ALA A 452 7.20 30.88 -1.35
N GLY A 453 8.04 31.20 -0.37
CA GLY A 453 8.87 30.24 0.37
C GLY A 453 10.37 30.51 0.20
N PRO A 454 11.23 29.59 0.68
CA PRO A 454 10.88 28.32 1.30
C PRO A 454 10.25 28.45 2.70
N PHE A 455 9.51 27.41 3.10
CA PHE A 455 8.94 27.17 4.42
C PHE A 455 9.40 25.81 4.93
N GLU A 456 9.22 25.54 6.23
CA GLU A 456 9.56 24.26 6.84
C GLU A 456 8.38 23.69 7.64
N ALA A 457 8.24 22.36 7.61
CA ALA A 457 7.35 21.58 8.45
C ALA A 457 8.14 20.48 9.17
N LYS A 458 8.07 20.44 10.50
CA LYS A 458 8.76 19.44 11.32
C LYS A 458 7.81 18.28 11.61
N LEU A 459 8.04 17.13 11.00
CA LEU A 459 7.11 16.00 11.00
C LEU A 459 7.34 15.05 12.18
N GLY A 460 6.30 14.36 12.63
CA GLY A 460 6.35 13.41 13.75
C GLY A 460 7.31 12.24 13.54
N ASP A 461 7.67 11.93 12.29
CA ASP A 461 8.66 10.89 11.95
C ASP A 461 10.14 11.29 12.20
N GLY A 462 10.36 12.50 12.71
CA GLY A 462 11.68 13.04 12.99
C GLY A 462 12.36 13.68 11.76
N SER A 463 11.63 13.91 10.68
CA SER A 463 12.11 14.65 9.51
C SER A 463 11.65 16.11 9.49
N VAL A 464 12.29 16.92 8.63
CA VAL A 464 11.88 18.28 8.25
C VAL A 464 11.65 18.30 6.75
N VAL A 465 10.46 18.76 6.35
CA VAL A 465 10.15 19.03 4.95
C VAL A 465 10.33 20.50 4.67
N THR A 466 11.21 20.83 3.73
CA THR A 466 11.28 22.16 3.12
C THR A 466 10.32 22.19 1.94
N TYR A 467 9.46 23.20 1.87
CA TYR A 467 8.45 23.33 0.81
C TYR A 467 8.27 24.77 0.36
N SER A 468 7.63 24.97 -0.78
CA SER A 468 7.32 26.30 -1.32
C SER A 468 5.96 26.27 -2.00
N TRP A 469 5.35 27.44 -2.16
CA TRP A 469 4.04 27.58 -2.80
C TRP A 469 4.21 27.89 -4.27
N TYR A 470 3.71 27.00 -5.12
CA TYR A 470 3.70 27.19 -6.57
C TYR A 470 2.32 27.63 -7.00
N ARG A 471 2.26 28.50 -8.02
CA ARG A 471 1.03 28.63 -8.79
C ARG A 471 0.72 27.25 -9.37
N PHE A 472 -0.53 26.81 -9.30
CA PHE A 472 -0.86 25.42 -9.58
C PHE A 472 -0.37 24.99 -10.98
N ALA A 473 -0.60 25.79 -12.03
CA ALA A 473 -0.12 25.55 -13.39
C ALA A 473 1.41 25.52 -13.55
N ASP A 474 2.13 26.06 -12.56
CA ASP A 474 3.59 26.20 -12.58
C ASP A 474 4.31 25.19 -11.68
N GLN A 475 3.57 24.28 -11.05
CA GLN A 475 4.18 23.20 -10.29
C GLN A 475 5.02 22.28 -11.21
N PRO A 476 6.09 21.66 -10.70
CA PRO A 476 7.06 20.92 -11.53
C PRO A 476 6.44 19.83 -12.39
N ALA A 477 5.45 19.09 -11.87
CA ALA A 477 4.74 18.04 -12.61
C ALA A 477 4.07 18.56 -13.88
N LEU A 478 3.42 19.72 -13.82
CA LEU A 478 2.75 20.32 -14.98
C LEU A 478 3.74 20.97 -15.94
N ARG A 479 4.81 21.58 -15.42
CA ARG A 479 5.89 22.15 -16.26
C ARG A 479 6.65 21.07 -17.03
N HIS A 480 6.77 19.87 -16.49
CA HIS A 480 7.39 18.72 -17.16
C HIS A 480 6.43 17.97 -18.09
N SER A 481 5.11 18.18 -17.97
CA SER A 481 4.13 17.50 -18.81
C SER A 481 4.14 18.01 -20.26
N GLY A 482 3.58 17.24 -21.18
CA GLY A 482 3.34 17.66 -22.56
C GLY A 482 2.17 18.64 -22.75
N LEU A 483 1.64 19.24 -21.68
CA LEU A 483 0.55 20.23 -21.78
C LEU A 483 1.07 21.55 -22.37
N THR A 484 0.31 22.13 -23.29
CA THR A 484 0.51 23.49 -23.79
C THR A 484 0.24 24.53 -22.71
N ASP A 485 0.71 25.76 -22.92
CA ASP A 485 0.44 26.89 -22.02
C ASP A 485 -1.07 27.08 -21.83
N ALA A 486 -1.85 27.07 -22.91
CA ALA A 486 -3.31 27.23 -22.84
C ALA A 486 -3.99 26.11 -22.05
N GLU A 487 -3.55 24.86 -22.19
CA GLU A 487 -4.09 23.74 -21.41
C GLU A 487 -3.76 23.86 -19.92
N ARG A 488 -2.55 24.31 -19.56
CA ARG A 488 -2.18 24.54 -18.16
C ARG A 488 -2.97 25.71 -17.56
N GLU A 489 -3.21 26.77 -18.32
CA GLU A 489 -4.05 27.90 -17.90
C GLU A 489 -5.52 27.50 -17.70
N GLU A 490 -6.06 26.65 -18.58
CA GLU A 490 -7.41 26.11 -18.39
C GLU A 490 -7.48 25.20 -17.16
N MET A 491 -6.45 24.37 -16.92
CA MET A 491 -6.37 23.56 -15.70
C MET A 491 -6.28 24.45 -14.45
N GLN A 492 -5.46 25.51 -14.47
CA GLN A 492 -5.41 26.52 -13.41
C GLN A 492 -6.81 27.06 -13.10
N ARG A 493 -7.56 27.49 -14.12
CA ARG A 493 -8.92 28.02 -13.93
C ARG A 493 -9.84 27.01 -13.23
N ARG A 494 -9.82 25.74 -13.65
CA ARG A 494 -10.60 24.65 -13.01
C ARG A 494 -10.17 24.43 -11.56
N VAL A 495 -8.88 24.47 -11.27
CA VAL A 495 -8.36 24.33 -9.90
C VAL A 495 -8.72 25.52 -9.02
N GLU A 496 -8.70 26.74 -9.55
CA GLU A 496 -9.17 27.89 -8.79
C GLU A 496 -10.66 27.81 -8.44
N LEU A 497 -11.47 27.24 -9.33
CA LEU A 497 -12.86 26.92 -9.02
C LEU A 497 -12.94 25.92 -7.84
N ILE A 498 -12.17 24.83 -7.90
CA ILE A 498 -12.06 23.86 -6.81
C ILE A 498 -11.65 24.53 -5.50
N HIS A 499 -10.54 25.28 -5.47
CA HIS A 499 -10.03 25.89 -4.22
C HIS A 499 -11.02 26.86 -3.58
N ARG A 500 -11.83 27.56 -4.39
CA ARG A 500 -12.88 28.47 -3.89
C ARG A 500 -14.07 27.75 -3.25
N HIS A 501 -14.43 26.56 -3.75
CA HIS A 501 -15.70 25.91 -3.39
C HIS A 501 -15.53 24.62 -2.57
N TRP A 502 -14.42 23.91 -2.75
CA TRP A 502 -14.13 22.62 -2.13
C TRP A 502 -13.12 22.84 -1.01
N ARG A 503 -13.60 23.29 0.14
CA ARG A 503 -12.79 23.52 1.34
C ARG A 503 -12.60 22.25 2.18
N LYS A 504 -11.52 22.20 2.97
CA LYS A 504 -11.15 21.05 3.82
C LYS A 504 -12.12 20.70 4.96
N ASP A 505 -13.10 21.57 5.23
CA ASP A 505 -14.10 21.47 6.30
C ASP A 505 -15.45 20.92 5.81
N ARG A 506 -15.51 20.40 4.57
CA ARG A 506 -16.72 19.81 3.98
C ARG A 506 -16.66 18.28 3.97
N GLU A 507 -17.80 17.65 3.75
CA GLU A 507 -17.90 16.22 3.48
C GLU A 507 -17.76 15.93 1.99
N TYR A 508 -16.94 14.94 1.64
CA TYR A 508 -16.69 14.50 0.26
C TYR A 508 -17.03 13.02 0.13
N LEU A 509 -16.15 12.15 0.66
CA LEU A 509 -16.44 10.74 0.84
C LEU A 509 -17.52 10.58 1.92
N PRO A 510 -18.50 9.67 1.74
CA PRO A 510 -19.47 9.37 2.79
C PRO A 510 -18.74 8.94 4.07
N PRO A 511 -19.04 9.52 5.24
CA PRO A 511 -18.31 9.24 6.49
C PRO A 511 -18.41 7.76 6.89
N PRO A 512 -17.44 7.25 7.66
CA PRO A 512 -17.54 5.88 8.17
C PRO A 512 -18.69 5.78 9.17
N THR A 513 -19.32 4.60 9.22
CA THR A 513 -20.39 4.28 10.18
C THR A 513 -19.90 3.40 11.33
N ALA A 514 -18.59 3.08 11.36
CA ALA A 514 -17.92 2.35 12.42
C ALA A 514 -16.54 2.96 12.67
N GLY A 515 -15.98 2.73 13.87
CA GLY A 515 -14.65 3.23 14.25
C GLY A 515 -14.56 4.76 14.37
N THR A 516 -13.33 5.24 14.56
CA THR A 516 -12.99 6.66 14.63
C THR A 516 -11.96 6.98 13.55
N LEU A 517 -11.91 8.22 13.05
CA LEU A 517 -10.97 8.60 12.00
C LEU A 517 -9.55 8.79 12.53
N ALA A 518 -8.56 8.31 11.78
CA ALA A 518 -7.15 8.63 11.99
C ALA A 518 -6.88 10.07 11.55
N GLU A 519 -5.84 10.68 12.11
CA GLU A 519 -5.39 12.02 11.73
C GLU A 519 -4.16 11.95 10.83
N ILE A 520 -4.09 12.88 9.87
CA ILE A 520 -2.83 13.18 9.17
C ILE A 520 -1.91 13.88 10.18
N ASP A 521 -0.59 13.70 10.07
CA ASP A 521 0.36 14.46 10.88
C ASP A 521 0.01 15.96 10.83
N PRO A 522 -0.32 16.60 11.97
CA PRO A 522 -0.77 17.99 11.97
C PRO A 522 0.22 18.97 11.32
N ALA A 523 1.52 18.64 11.29
CA ALA A 523 2.54 19.45 10.61
C ALA A 523 2.37 19.49 9.08
N LEU A 524 1.63 18.54 8.51
CA LEU A 524 1.30 18.49 7.08
C LEU A 524 0.02 19.25 6.72
N ILE A 525 -0.76 19.68 7.71
CA ILE A 525 -1.93 20.55 7.50
C ILE A 525 -1.45 22.00 7.47
N VAL A 526 -1.23 22.52 6.26
CA VAL A 526 -0.63 23.84 6.05
C VAL A 526 -1.67 24.90 5.72
N THR A 527 -1.35 26.15 6.04
CA THR A 527 -2.18 27.31 5.70
C THR A 527 -1.58 28.05 4.50
N PRO A 528 -2.34 28.29 3.42
CA PRO A 528 -1.89 29.13 2.32
C PRO A 528 -1.45 30.53 2.79
N PRO A 529 -0.31 31.05 2.28
CA PRO A 529 0.08 32.44 2.49
C PRO A 529 -1.00 33.39 1.99
N ARG A 530 -1.07 34.58 2.58
CA ARG A 530 -2.02 35.61 2.18
C ARG A 530 -1.95 35.88 0.67
N GLY A 531 -3.09 35.84 0.00
CA GLY A 531 -3.20 36.03 -1.45
C GLY A 531 -2.86 34.81 -2.29
N LYS A 532 -2.61 33.65 -1.66
CA LYS A 532 -2.29 32.35 -2.28
C LYS A 532 -3.28 31.26 -1.90
N GLU A 533 -4.44 31.63 -1.35
CA GLU A 533 -5.50 30.71 -0.92
C GLU A 533 -6.14 29.96 -2.09
N VAL A 534 -6.10 30.56 -3.30
CA VAL A 534 -6.75 30.05 -4.50
C VAL A 534 -5.75 29.94 -5.63
N GLY A 535 -5.67 28.76 -6.27
CA GLY A 535 -4.82 28.53 -7.43
C GLY A 535 -3.33 28.33 -7.13
N TYR A 536 -2.96 28.07 -5.87
CA TYR A 536 -1.60 27.76 -5.45
C TYR A 536 -1.57 26.51 -4.58
N VAL A 537 -0.48 25.77 -4.62
CA VAL A 537 -0.30 24.51 -3.89
C VAL A 537 1.07 24.44 -3.21
N PRO A 538 1.18 23.79 -2.04
CA PRO A 538 2.45 23.54 -1.38
C PRO A 538 3.17 22.37 -2.06
N ILE A 539 4.43 22.57 -2.45
CA ILE A 539 5.27 21.53 -3.07
C ILE A 539 6.54 21.34 -2.23
N ALA A 540 6.78 20.11 -1.79
CA ALA A 540 8.01 19.74 -1.09
C ALA A 540 9.21 19.79 -2.06
N THR A 541 10.29 20.44 -1.64
CA THR A 541 11.55 20.54 -2.39
C THR A 541 12.69 19.80 -1.70
N ARG A 542 12.55 19.52 -0.40
CA ARG A 542 13.50 18.72 0.38
C ARG A 542 12.81 18.03 1.54
N GLN A 543 13.26 16.83 1.90
CA GLN A 543 12.94 16.19 3.18
C GLN A 543 14.20 15.58 3.77
N ALA A 544 14.52 15.89 5.03
CA ALA A 544 15.75 15.47 5.67
C ALA A 544 15.56 15.18 7.16
N PRO A 545 16.52 14.52 7.83
CA PRO A 545 16.52 14.43 9.30
C PRO A 545 16.45 15.81 9.94
N ARG A 546 15.78 15.88 11.10
CA ARG A 546 15.73 17.08 11.95
C ARG A 546 17.09 17.54 12.45
#